data_AF-A0A382IZL3-F1
#
_entry.id   AF-A0A382IZL3-F1
#
_cell.length_a   1.000
_cell.length_b   1.000
_cell.length_c   1.000
_cell.angle_alpha   90.00
_cell.angle_beta   90.00
_cell.angle_gamma   90.00
#
_symmetry.space_group_name_H-M   'P 1'
#
loop_
_entity.id
_entity.type
_entity.pdbx_description
1 polymer ?
#
loop_
_entity_poly.entity_id
_entity_poly.type
_entity_poly.pdbx_seq_one_letter_code
_entity_poly.pdbx_strand_id
1 'polypeptide(L)'
;MSRIKQKMAIAYRKAGLAVLDYQGYRALARLGYVSLFDARPAAAKPPVWSDLWAIYNQVRERKPKVLLEFGSGCSTIICAQALADNSAEGAPGFLYSLDA
;
A
#
# COMPACT_ATOMS: atom_id res chain seq x y z
N MET A 1 -19.24 -7.84 -27.78
CA MET A 1 -17.94 -7.14 -27.89
C MET A 1 -16.93 -8.06 -28.57
N SER A 2 -16.13 -7.60 -29.55
CA SER A 2 -15.16 -8.47 -30.26
C SER A 2 -14.03 -8.97 -29.33
N ARG A 3 -13.62 -10.24 -29.50
CA ARG A 3 -12.54 -10.90 -28.73
C ARG A 3 -11.22 -10.12 -28.78
N ILE A 4 -10.97 -9.38 -29.85
CA ILE A 4 -9.79 -8.49 -30.01
C ILE A 4 -9.88 -7.29 -29.07
N LYS A 5 -11.05 -6.61 -29.02
CA LYS A 5 -11.27 -5.45 -28.13
C LYS A 5 -11.13 -5.84 -26.66
N GLN A 6 -11.59 -7.03 -26.28
CA GLN A 6 -11.45 -7.55 -24.92
C GLN A 6 -9.98 -7.80 -24.54
N LYS A 7 -9.19 -8.44 -25.42
CA LYS A 7 -7.76 -8.66 -25.19
C LYS A 7 -7.00 -7.35 -25.06
N MET A 8 -7.29 -6.36 -25.90
CA MET A 8 -6.69 -5.03 -25.83
C MET A 8 -7.01 -4.33 -24.50
N ALA A 9 -8.27 -4.34 -24.06
CA ALA A 9 -8.66 -3.75 -22.78
C ALA A 9 -7.92 -4.37 -21.58
N ILE A 10 -7.71 -5.69 -21.59
CA ILE A 10 -6.94 -6.39 -20.54
C ILE A 10 -5.47 -5.95 -20.58
N ALA A 11 -4.88 -5.84 -21.78
CA ALA A 11 -3.49 -5.41 -21.93
C ALA A 11 -3.28 -3.98 -21.43
N TYR A 12 -4.16 -3.04 -21.80
CA TYR A 12 -4.11 -1.66 -21.32
C TYR A 12 -4.28 -1.57 -19.80
N ARG A 13 -5.19 -2.35 -19.21
CA ARG A 13 -5.34 -2.40 -17.75
C ARG A 13 -4.06 -2.90 -17.07
N LYS A 14 -3.43 -3.95 -17.58
CA LYS A 14 -2.17 -4.47 -17.02
C LYS A 14 -1.03 -3.45 -17.13
N ALA A 15 -0.91 -2.78 -18.27
CA ALA A 15 0.09 -1.74 -18.45
C ALA A 15 -0.12 -0.57 -17.47
N GLY A 16 -1.38 -0.12 -17.32
CA GLY A 16 -1.72 0.92 -16.34
C GLY A 16 -1.39 0.52 -14.90
N LEU A 17 -1.71 -0.72 -14.50
CA LEU A 17 -1.37 -1.26 -13.18
C LEU A 17 0.15 -1.28 -12.95
N ALA A 18 0.95 -1.70 -13.94
CA ALA A 18 2.40 -1.70 -13.82
C ALA A 18 2.99 -0.30 -13.64
N VAL A 19 2.42 0.70 -14.34
CA VAL A 19 2.81 2.10 -14.18
C VAL A 19 2.50 2.61 -12.78
N LEU A 20 1.28 2.35 -12.28
CA LEU A 20 0.87 2.74 -10.93
C LEU A 20 1.74 2.07 -9.85
N ASP A 21 2.06 0.80 -10.04
CA ASP A 21 2.90 0.05 -9.10
C ASP A 21 4.32 0.61 -9.04
N TYR A 22 4.92 0.89 -10.20
CA TYR A 22 6.23 1.56 -10.26
C TYR A 22 6.20 2.96 -9.61
N GLN A 23 5.14 3.72 -9.83
CA GLN A 23 4.97 5.04 -9.20
C GLN A 23 4.85 4.92 -7.67
N GLY A 24 4.08 3.96 -7.17
CA GLY A 24 3.96 3.68 -5.74
C GLY A 24 5.29 3.28 -5.12
N TYR A 25 6.05 2.40 -5.80
CA TYR A 25 7.39 2.00 -5.38
C TYR A 25 8.31 3.23 -5.27
N ARG A 26 8.35 4.05 -6.31
CA ARG A 26 9.19 5.26 -6.34
C ARG A 26 8.79 6.28 -5.27
N ALA A 27 7.52 6.40 -4.94
CA ALA A 27 7.06 7.29 -3.88
C ALA A 27 7.53 6.79 -2.51
N LEU A 28 7.29 5.52 -2.19
CA LEU A 28 7.70 4.90 -0.93
C LEU A 28 9.22 4.82 -0.78
N ALA A 29 9.94 4.58 -1.88
CA ALA A 29 11.41 4.57 -1.89
C ALA A 29 12.01 5.94 -1.54
N ARG A 30 11.40 7.04 -2.03
CA ARG A 30 11.84 8.40 -1.68
C ARG A 30 11.66 8.72 -0.19
N LEU A 31 10.69 8.10 0.45
CA LEU A 31 10.45 8.22 1.90
C LEU A 31 11.31 7.24 2.72
N GLY A 32 12.04 6.33 2.08
CA GLY A 32 12.82 5.29 2.76
C GLY A 32 11.99 4.11 3.27
N TYR A 33 10.71 4.01 2.92
CA TYR A 33 9.81 2.99 3.48
C TYR A 33 9.86 1.63 2.78
N VAL A 34 10.59 1.51 1.68
CA VAL A 34 10.79 0.21 1.00
C VAL A 34 11.57 -0.76 1.89
N SER A 35 12.51 -0.27 2.70
CA SER A 35 13.33 -1.11 3.58
C SER A 35 12.54 -1.77 4.71
N LEU A 36 11.36 -1.25 5.04
CA LEU A 36 10.45 -1.86 6.01
C LEU A 36 10.02 -3.28 5.60
N PHE A 37 10.19 -3.63 4.32
CA PHE A 37 9.79 -4.92 3.77
C PHE A 37 10.98 -5.87 3.53
N ASP A 38 12.22 -5.48 3.84
CA ASP A 38 13.42 -6.25 3.51
C ASP A 38 13.54 -7.57 4.28
N ALA A 39 13.05 -7.61 5.53
CA ALA A 39 13.14 -8.78 6.40
C ALA A 39 12.08 -9.86 6.11
N ARG A 40 11.33 -9.74 5.01
CA ARG A 40 10.20 -10.63 4.74
C ARG A 40 10.66 -11.98 4.19
N PRO A 41 9.99 -13.09 4.57
CA PRO A 41 10.27 -14.40 3.98
C PRO A 41 10.04 -14.39 2.47
N ALA A 42 10.90 -15.06 1.70
CA ALA A 42 10.78 -15.13 0.24
C ALA A 42 9.46 -15.76 -0.24
N ALA A 43 8.85 -16.62 0.59
CA ALA A 43 7.55 -17.25 0.30
C ALA A 43 6.35 -16.34 0.61
N ALA A 44 6.55 -15.21 1.29
CA ALA A 44 5.47 -14.29 1.62
C ALA A 44 4.97 -13.57 0.35
N LYS A 45 3.67 -13.25 0.29
CA LYS A 45 3.10 -12.50 -0.85
C LYS A 45 3.87 -11.19 -1.07
N PRO A 46 4.28 -10.85 -2.30
CA PRO A 46 5.03 -9.62 -2.53
C PRO A 46 4.18 -8.37 -2.23
N PRO A 47 4.81 -7.23 -1.90
CA PRO A 47 4.11 -5.97 -1.81
C PRO A 47 3.51 -5.57 -3.17
N VAL A 48 2.30 -5.00 -3.13
CA VAL A 48 1.68 -4.31 -4.27
C VAL A 48 1.84 -2.81 -3.98
N TRP A 49 2.86 -2.21 -4.57
CA TRP A 49 3.32 -0.87 -4.21
C TRP A 49 2.30 0.22 -4.51
N SER A 50 1.50 0.06 -5.57
CA SER A 50 0.40 0.99 -5.87
C SER A 50 -0.59 1.07 -4.72
N ASP A 51 -0.94 -0.10 -4.16
CA ASP A 51 -1.96 -0.21 -3.12
C ASP A 51 -1.41 0.28 -1.78
N LEU A 52 -0.17 -0.07 -1.45
CA LEU A 52 0.50 0.42 -0.25
C LEU A 52 0.64 1.95 -0.26
N TRP A 53 1.00 2.54 -1.41
CA TRP A 53 1.08 3.99 -1.56
C TRP A 53 -0.30 4.65 -1.44
N ALA A 54 -1.34 4.05 -2.01
CA ALA A 54 -2.70 4.55 -1.88
C ALA A 54 -3.18 4.53 -0.42
N ILE A 55 -2.95 3.43 0.31
CA ILE A 55 -3.28 3.30 1.72
C ILE A 55 -2.52 4.34 2.55
N TYR A 56 -1.21 4.47 2.36
CA TYR A 56 -0.39 5.47 3.04
C TYR A 56 -1.00 6.87 2.89
N ASN A 57 -1.28 7.30 1.66
CA ASN A 57 -1.87 8.62 1.41
C ASN A 57 -3.24 8.78 2.06
N GLN A 58 -4.11 7.78 2.00
CA GLN A 58 -5.42 7.85 2.64
C GLN A 58 -5.32 8.02 4.16
N VAL A 59 -4.38 7.33 4.81
CA VAL A 59 -4.15 7.47 6.26
C VAL A 59 -3.55 8.84 6.58
N ARG A 60 -2.63 9.35 5.77
CA ARG A 60 -2.00 10.67 5.98
C ARG A 60 -2.95 11.83 5.73
N GLU A 61 -3.82 11.72 4.73
CA GLU A 61 -4.83 12.71 4.39
C GLU A 61 -5.95 12.75 5.44
N ARG A 62 -6.48 11.59 5.82
CA ARG A 62 -7.65 11.51 6.72
C ARG A 62 -7.30 11.58 8.20
N LYS A 63 -6.04 11.30 8.55
CA LYS A 63 -5.54 11.28 9.94
C LYS A 63 -6.47 10.52 10.90
N PRO A 64 -6.83 9.26 10.58
CA PRO A 64 -7.84 8.53 11.35
C PRO A 64 -7.36 8.30 12.78
N LYS A 65 -8.28 8.45 13.74
CA LYS A 65 -7.99 8.14 15.16
C LYS A 65 -7.92 6.65 15.44
N VAL A 66 -8.64 5.85 14.65
CA VAL A 66 -8.68 4.39 14.73
C VAL A 66 -8.70 3.82 13.32
N LEU A 67 -7.85 2.83 13.07
CA LEU A 67 -7.82 2.01 11.86
C LEU A 67 -8.04 0.55 12.25
N LEU A 68 -8.95 -0.14 11.56
CA LEU A 68 -9.22 -1.56 11.74
C LEU A 68 -8.83 -2.29 10.45
N GLU A 69 -7.96 -3.28 10.57
CA GLU A 69 -7.49 -4.13 9.49
C GLU A 69 -7.92 -5.58 9.73
N PHE A 70 -8.38 -6.25 8.67
CA PHE A 70 -8.69 -7.67 8.65
C PHE A 70 -7.68 -8.41 7.75
N GLY A 71 -6.85 -9.24 8.36
CA GLY A 71 -5.69 -9.89 7.76
C GLY A 71 -4.44 -9.01 7.85
N SER A 72 -3.33 -9.56 8.36
CA SER A 72 -2.09 -8.81 8.55
C SER A 72 -1.09 -9.03 7.41
N GLY A 73 -0.18 -8.07 7.21
CA GLY A 73 0.86 -8.15 6.17
C GLY A 73 1.51 -6.81 5.82
N CYS A 74 1.78 -6.60 4.53
CA CYS A 74 2.43 -5.36 4.06
C CYS A 74 1.57 -4.12 4.35
N SER A 75 0.25 -4.25 4.28
CA SER A 75 -0.69 -3.18 4.63
C SER A 75 -0.59 -2.78 6.09
N THR A 76 -0.37 -3.73 7.01
CA THR A 76 -0.17 -3.45 8.44
C THR A 76 1.03 -2.53 8.65
N ILE A 77 2.16 -2.85 8.00
CA ILE A 77 3.40 -2.07 8.08
C ILE A 77 3.16 -0.64 7.57
N ILE A 78 2.51 -0.48 6.42
CA ILE A 78 2.31 0.85 5.85
C ILE A 78 1.28 1.68 6.62
N CYS A 79 0.23 1.06 7.16
CA CYS A 79 -0.73 1.70 8.06
C CYS A 79 -0.03 2.19 9.34
N ALA A 80 0.82 1.35 9.94
CA ALA A 80 1.58 1.71 11.12
C ALA A 80 2.54 2.87 10.85
N GLN A 81 3.27 2.84 9.73
CA GLN A 81 4.18 3.93 9.34
C GLN A 81 3.40 5.25 9.12
N ALA A 82 2.28 5.20 8.40
CA ALA A 82 1.46 6.40 8.16
C ALA A 82 0.89 7.00 9.46
N LEU A 83 0.50 6.16 10.42
CA LEU A 83 0.07 6.60 11.74
C LEU A 83 1.23 7.17 12.58
N ALA A 84 2.42 6.59 12.48
CA ALA A 84 3.61 7.12 13.14
C ALA A 84 3.95 8.52 12.61
N ASP A 85 3.90 8.72 11.30
CA ASP A 85 4.12 10.04 10.67
C ASP A 85 3.03 11.05 11.08
N ASN A 86 1.76 10.62 11.10
CA ASN A 86 0.66 11.44 11.63
C ASN A 86 0.91 11.83 13.10
N SER A 87 1.39 10.90 13.92
CA SER A 87 1.69 11.14 15.33
C SER A 87 2.81 12.16 15.52
N ALA A 88 3.86 12.10 14.70
CA ALA A 88 4.95 13.07 14.71
C ALA A 88 4.46 14.50 14.37
N GLU A 89 3.35 14.62 13.63
CA GLU A 89 2.68 15.88 13.30
C GLU A 89 1.53 16.26 14.26
N GLY A 90 1.42 15.61 15.42
CA GLY A 90 0.41 15.93 16.43
C GLY A 90 -0.99 15.35 16.15
N ALA A 91 -1.12 14.40 15.23
CA ALA A 91 -2.38 13.72 14.91
C ALA A 91 -2.30 12.21 15.18
N PRO A 92 -2.11 11.77 16.44
CA PRO A 92 -1.97 10.36 16.75
C PRO A 92 -3.26 9.57 16.46
N GLY A 93 -3.08 8.28 16.16
CA GLY A 93 -4.14 7.30 15.96
C GLY A 93 -3.64 5.88 16.22
N PHE A 94 -4.56 4.91 16.25
CA PHE A 94 -4.29 3.53 16.62
C PHE A 94 -4.66 2.56 15.49
N LEU A 95 -3.88 1.49 15.34
CA LEU A 95 -4.15 0.38 14.42
C LEU A 95 -4.54 -0.87 15.22
N TYR A 96 -5.72 -1.41 14.93
CA TYR A 96 -6.11 -2.76 15.33
C TYR A 96 -6.03 -3.65 14.09
N SER A 97 -5.13 -4.62 14.11
CA SER A 97 -5.02 -5.63 13.05
C SER A 97 -5.46 -6.98 13.62
N LEU A 98 -6.40 -7.63 12.92
CA LEU A 98 -6.97 -8.91 13.30
C LEU A 98 -6.53 -9.96 12.28
N ASP A 99 -5.95 -11.07 12.75
CA ASP A 99 -5.58 -12.21 11.92
C ASP A 99 -6.06 -13.52 12.56
N ALA A 100 -6.21 -14.57 11.76
CA ALA A 100 -6.80 -15.85 12.17
C ALA A 100 -5.80 -16.85 12.76
#